data_AF-A0A317YKA1-F1
#
_entry.id   AF-A0A317YKA1-F1
#
_cell.length_a   1.000
_cell.length_b   1.000
_cell.length_c   1.000
_cell.angle_alpha   90.00
_cell.angle_beta   90.00
_cell.angle_gamma   90.00
#
_symmetry.space_group_name_H-M   'P 1'
#
loop_
_entity.id
_entity.type
_entity.pdbx_description
1 polymer ?
#
loop_
_entity_poly.entity_id
_entity_poly.type
_entity_poly.pdbx_seq_one_letter_code
_entity_poly.pdbx_strand_id
1 'polypeptide(L)'
;GTHVLSQDDVIFHNVGLVITDEQHRFGVNQRQLVREKGAMTNVLSMTATPIPRTLAISVFGEMDVSSIKQLPKGRKPIITTWAKHEQYDKVLMQMTSELKKGRQAYVICPLIESSEHLEDVQNVVALYESLQQYYGVSRVGLLHGKLSADEKDEV
;
A
#
# COMPACT_ATOMS: atom_id res chain seq x y z
N GLY A 1 -5.87 7.64 -12.98
CA GLY A 1 -7.20 7.12 -13.37
C GLY A 1 -7.92 6.45 -12.21
N THR A 2 -8.38 7.22 -11.23
CA THR A 2 -9.24 6.77 -10.11
C THR A 2 -10.27 7.85 -9.75
N HIS A 3 -9.90 9.12 -9.90
CA HIS A 3 -10.82 10.26 -9.73
C HIS A 3 -11.72 10.53 -10.94
N VAL A 4 -11.42 9.98 -12.12
CA VAL A 4 -12.16 10.28 -13.36
C VAL A 4 -13.51 9.55 -13.42
N LEU A 5 -13.60 8.33 -12.89
CA LEU A 5 -14.81 7.49 -13.05
C LEU A 5 -15.99 7.93 -12.15
N SER A 6 -15.69 8.63 -11.04
CA SER A 6 -16.67 9.12 -10.07
C SER A 6 -17.07 10.58 -10.28
N GLN A 7 -16.59 11.24 -11.34
CA GLN A 7 -17.09 12.56 -11.73
C GLN A 7 -18.48 12.44 -12.36
N ASP A 8 -19.33 13.42 -12.08
CA ASP A 8 -20.72 13.49 -12.57
C ASP A 8 -20.79 13.56 -14.10
N ASP A 9 -19.74 14.09 -14.74
CA ASP A 9 -19.69 14.32 -16.20
C ASP A 9 -19.34 13.06 -17.02
N VAL A 10 -19.03 11.93 -16.38
CA VAL A 10 -18.75 10.68 -17.10
C VAL A 10 -20.03 9.88 -17.26
N ILE A 11 -20.66 10.07 -18.43
CA ILE A 11 -21.85 9.33 -18.90
C ILE A 11 -21.40 8.05 -19.60
N PHE A 12 -21.84 6.91 -19.08
CA PHE A 12 -21.62 5.62 -19.72
C PHE A 12 -22.85 5.22 -20.53
N HIS A 13 -22.63 4.65 -21.72
CA HIS A 13 -23.74 4.23 -22.58
C HIS A 13 -24.46 2.97 -22.07
N ASN A 14 -23.70 1.94 -21.65
CA ASN A 14 -24.24 0.72 -21.08
C ASN A 14 -23.17 0.01 -20.21
N VAL A 15 -23.24 0.15 -18.90
CA VAL A 15 -22.29 -0.48 -17.97
C VAL A 15 -22.81 -1.85 -17.56
N GLY A 16 -22.16 -2.91 -18.05
CA GLY A 16 -22.50 -4.30 -17.69
C GLY A 16 -21.66 -4.86 -16.52
N LEU A 17 -20.47 -4.31 -16.28
CA LEU A 17 -19.52 -4.81 -15.28
C LEU A 17 -18.63 -3.67 -14.75
N VAL A 18 -18.42 -3.68 -13.44
CA VAL A 18 -17.49 -2.81 -12.72
C VAL A 18 -16.54 -3.70 -11.91
N ILE A 19 -15.24 -3.46 -12.05
CA ILE A 19 -14.22 -4.12 -11.25
C ILE A 19 -13.52 -3.07 -10.40
N THR A 20 -13.45 -3.29 -9.09
CA THR A 20 -12.70 -2.46 -8.16
C THR A 20 -11.60 -3.29 -7.51
N ASP A 21 -10.39 -2.75 -7.44
CA ASP A 21 -9.26 -3.35 -6.75
C ASP A 21 -8.90 -2.50 -5.52
N GLU A 22 -8.46 -3.16 -4.44
CA GLU A 22 -8.26 -2.58 -3.13
C GLU A 22 -9.43 -1.70 -2.67
N GLN A 23 -10.64 -2.26 -2.69
CA GLN A 23 -11.89 -1.53 -2.46
C GLN A 23 -11.92 -0.69 -1.16
N HIS A 24 -11.10 -1.01 -0.16
CA HIS A 24 -10.99 -0.24 1.09
C HIS A 24 -10.53 1.21 0.86
N ARG A 25 -9.92 1.50 -0.29
CA ARG A 25 -9.51 2.86 -0.69
C ARG A 25 -10.67 3.70 -1.25
N PHE A 26 -11.83 3.12 -1.51
CA PHE A 26 -12.98 3.81 -2.08
C PHE A 26 -13.99 4.22 -1.01
N GLY A 27 -14.33 5.52 -0.99
CA GLY A 27 -15.36 6.06 -0.12
C GLY A 27 -16.73 5.39 -0.37
N VAL A 28 -17.59 5.38 0.65
CA VAL A 28 -18.95 4.80 0.55
C VAL A 28 -19.73 5.44 -0.63
N ASN A 29 -19.64 6.76 -0.78
CA ASN A 29 -20.37 7.50 -1.83
C ASN A 29 -19.90 7.17 -3.24
N GLN A 30 -18.59 6.94 -3.45
CA GLN A 30 -18.06 6.54 -4.76
C GLN A 30 -18.59 5.15 -5.17
N ARG A 31 -18.78 4.25 -4.21
CA ARG A 31 -19.35 2.92 -4.46
C ARG A 31 -20.82 2.98 -4.86
N GLN A 32 -21.59 3.89 -4.25
CA GLN A 32 -22.99 4.11 -4.60
C GLN A 32 -23.12 4.70 -6.01
N LEU A 33 -22.35 5.75 -6.33
CA LEU A 33 -22.37 6.38 -7.66
C LEU A 33 -22.07 5.39 -8.80
N VAL A 34 -21.13 4.47 -8.59
CA VAL A 34 -20.79 3.47 -9.62
C VAL A 34 -21.89 2.41 -9.79
N ARG A 35 -22.62 2.07 -8.73
CA ARG A 35 -23.80 1.19 -8.80
C ARG A 35 -24.99 1.87 -9.49
N GLU A 36 -25.18 3.17 -9.26
CA GLU A 36 -26.29 3.94 -9.82
C GLU A 36 -26.12 4.30 -11.30
N LYS A 37 -24.89 4.21 -11.84
CA LYS A 37 -24.59 4.49 -13.26
C LYS A 37 -25.10 3.41 -14.25
N GLY A 38 -25.76 2.35 -13.79
CA GLY A 38 -26.42 1.38 -14.67
C GLY A 38 -27.41 0.48 -13.93
N ALA A 39 -28.62 0.31 -14.47
CA ALA A 39 -29.75 -0.33 -13.80
C ALA A 39 -29.52 -1.79 -13.34
N MET A 40 -28.54 -2.50 -13.91
CA MET A 40 -28.21 -3.91 -13.62
C MET A 40 -26.71 -4.21 -13.76
N THR A 41 -25.86 -3.34 -13.18
CA THR A 41 -24.40 -3.47 -13.31
C THR A 41 -23.85 -4.58 -12.41
N ASN A 42 -23.11 -5.54 -12.98
CA ASN A 42 -22.37 -6.52 -12.17
C ASN A 42 -21.18 -5.84 -11.47
N VAL A 43 -20.95 -6.13 -10.19
CA VAL A 43 -19.84 -5.52 -9.43
C VAL A 43 -18.93 -6.62 -8.88
N LEU A 44 -17.65 -6.55 -9.24
CA LEU A 44 -16.59 -7.39 -8.69
C LEU A 44 -15.65 -6.50 -7.85
N SER A 45 -15.60 -6.76 -6.55
CA SER A 45 -14.66 -6.09 -5.65
C SER A 45 -13.55 -7.04 -5.22
N MET A 46 -12.31 -6.62 -5.42
CA MET A 46 -11.11 -7.35 -5.07
C MET A 46 -10.33 -6.62 -3.96
N THR A 47 -9.67 -7.38 -3.11
CA THR A 47 -8.80 -6.87 -2.04
C THR A 47 -7.74 -7.92 -1.71
N ALA A 48 -6.47 -7.50 -1.56
CA ALA A 48 -5.42 -8.39 -1.07
C ALA A 48 -5.45 -8.52 0.46
N THR A 49 -6.09 -7.57 1.16
CA THR A 49 -6.23 -7.63 2.62
C THR A 49 -7.35 -8.60 3.00
N PRO A 50 -7.03 -9.68 3.75
CA PRO A 50 -8.04 -10.65 4.15
C PRO A 50 -8.97 -10.03 5.19
N ILE A 51 -10.21 -9.75 4.78
CA ILE A 51 -11.26 -9.27 5.69
C ILE A 51 -11.81 -10.48 6.45
N PRO A 52 -11.89 -10.44 7.79
CA PRO A 52 -12.53 -11.51 8.55
C PRO A 52 -13.93 -11.81 8.00
N ARG A 53 -14.24 -13.08 7.77
CA ARG A 53 -15.51 -13.47 7.10
C ARG A 53 -16.75 -12.89 7.79
N THR A 54 -16.74 -12.83 9.12
CA THR A 54 -17.83 -12.24 9.91
C THR A 54 -17.99 -10.74 9.64
N LEU A 55 -16.88 -10.00 9.56
CA LEU A 55 -16.88 -8.59 9.19
C LEU A 55 -17.33 -8.39 7.74
N ALA A 56 -16.95 -9.30 6.85
CA ALA A 56 -17.35 -9.24 5.45
C ALA A 56 -18.87 -9.32 5.28
N ILE A 57 -19.56 -10.21 6.00
CA ILE A 57 -21.03 -10.32 5.93
C ILE A 57 -21.71 -9.04 6.42
N SER A 58 -21.22 -8.41 7.49
CA SER A 58 -21.80 -7.16 8.00
C SER A 58 -21.49 -5.94 7.13
N VAL A 59 -20.29 -5.86 6.54
CA VAL A 59 -19.84 -4.72 5.73
C VAL A 59 -20.33 -4.83 4.28
N PHE A 60 -20.48 -6.03 3.76
CA PHE A 60 -20.82 -6.29 2.37
C PHE A 60 -22.21 -6.88 2.16
N GLY A 61 -22.95 -7.14 3.25
CA GLY A 61 -24.37 -7.49 3.22
C GLY A 61 -24.67 -8.65 2.27
N GLU A 62 -25.31 -8.31 1.15
CA GLU A 62 -25.79 -9.25 0.12
C GLU A 62 -24.75 -9.67 -0.92
N MET A 63 -23.49 -9.24 -0.82
CA MET A 63 -22.46 -9.68 -1.78
C MET A 63 -21.94 -11.08 -1.45
N ASP A 64 -21.90 -11.96 -2.46
CA ASP A 64 -21.20 -13.23 -2.35
C ASP A 64 -19.69 -13.02 -2.19
N VAL A 65 -19.09 -13.65 -1.17
CA VAL A 65 -17.66 -13.52 -0.87
C VAL A 65 -16.91 -14.78 -1.31
N SER A 66 -16.04 -14.62 -2.30
CA SER A 66 -15.06 -15.65 -2.69
C SER A 66 -13.68 -15.34 -2.10
N SER A 67 -12.96 -16.37 -1.63
CA SER A 67 -11.64 -16.22 -1.03
C SER A 67 -10.62 -17.18 -1.66
N ILE A 68 -9.54 -16.64 -2.22
CA ILE A 68 -8.44 -17.42 -2.79
C ILE A 68 -7.35 -17.58 -1.72
N LYS A 69 -7.23 -18.78 -1.16
CA LYS A 69 -6.25 -19.07 -0.08
C LYS A 69 -4.91 -19.61 -0.57
N GLN A 70 -4.86 -20.03 -1.82
CA GLN A 70 -3.69 -20.70 -2.40
C GLN A 70 -2.67 -19.64 -2.83
N LEU A 71 -1.41 -19.91 -2.51
CA LEU A 71 -0.30 -19.09 -2.96
C LEU A 71 0.14 -19.52 -4.37
N PRO A 72 0.67 -18.62 -5.20
CA PRO A 72 1.28 -18.97 -6.47
C PRO A 72 2.35 -20.06 -6.30
N LYS A 73 2.45 -20.98 -7.26
CA LYS A 73 3.48 -22.02 -7.27
C LYS A 73 4.87 -21.39 -7.22
N GLY A 74 5.75 -21.93 -6.40
CA GLY A 74 7.14 -21.45 -6.26
C GLY A 74 7.33 -20.26 -5.32
N ARG A 75 6.27 -19.77 -4.63
CA ARG A 75 6.41 -18.74 -3.61
C ARG A 75 7.25 -19.27 -2.44
N LYS A 76 8.41 -18.66 -2.21
CA LYS A 76 9.27 -18.96 -1.06
C LYS A 76 8.71 -18.30 0.22
N PRO A 77 8.81 -18.97 1.39
CA PRO A 77 8.42 -18.35 2.64
C PRO A 77 9.28 -17.12 2.94
N ILE A 78 8.68 -16.11 3.55
CA ILE A 78 9.38 -14.92 4.01
C ILE A 78 10.06 -15.26 5.33
N ILE A 79 11.36 -14.99 5.43
CA ILE A 79 12.09 -15.11 6.70
C ILE A 79 11.92 -13.79 7.45
N THR A 80 11.21 -13.83 8.57
CA THR A 80 10.97 -12.66 9.42
C THR A 80 11.87 -12.71 10.64
N THR A 81 12.57 -11.61 10.92
CA THR A 81 13.41 -11.46 12.10
C THR A 81 13.02 -10.19 12.85
N TRP A 82 13.12 -10.23 14.18
CA TRP A 82 12.94 -9.08 15.04
C TRP A 82 14.30 -8.68 15.65
N ALA A 83 14.57 -7.39 15.72
CA ALA A 83 15.80 -6.82 16.24
C ALA A 83 15.48 -5.61 17.12
N LYS A 84 16.26 -5.42 18.19
CA LYS A 84 16.20 -4.20 19.00
C LYS A 84 17.02 -3.08 18.36
N HIS A 85 16.83 -1.85 18.85
CA HIS A 85 17.55 -0.69 18.33
C HIS A 85 19.07 -0.82 18.49
N GLU A 86 19.57 -1.44 19.55
CA GLU A 86 21.01 -1.68 19.75
C GLU A 86 21.61 -2.65 18.73
N GLN A 87 20.76 -3.37 17.99
CA GLN A 87 21.15 -4.31 16.93
C GLN A 87 21.00 -3.67 15.53
N TYR A 88 20.84 -2.35 15.44
CA TYR A 88 20.66 -1.64 14.17
C TYR A 88 21.78 -1.93 13.16
N ASP A 89 23.04 -1.97 13.62
CA ASP A 89 24.18 -2.32 12.75
C ASP A 89 24.05 -3.72 12.14
N LYS A 90 23.47 -4.67 12.88
CA LYS A 90 23.20 -6.02 12.37
C LYS A 90 22.17 -5.99 11.25
N VAL A 91 21.13 -5.16 11.39
CA VAL A 91 20.11 -4.96 10.35
C VAL A 91 20.74 -4.33 9.11
N LEU A 92 21.58 -3.31 9.28
CA LEU A 92 22.31 -2.69 8.16
C LEU A 92 23.23 -3.67 7.44
N MET A 93 23.97 -4.51 8.17
CA MET A 93 24.82 -5.54 7.57
C MET A 93 24.01 -6.57 6.76
N GLN A 94 22.86 -7.02 7.30
CA GLN A 94 21.97 -7.93 6.58
C GLN A 94 21.41 -7.28 5.31
N MET A 95 20.94 -6.04 5.41
CA MET A 95 20.46 -5.28 4.25
C MET A 95 21.56 -5.11 3.21
N THR A 96 22.77 -4.73 3.61
CA THR A 96 23.94 -4.59 2.72
C THR A 96 24.26 -5.89 1.99
N SER A 97 24.19 -7.04 2.68
CA SER A 97 24.42 -8.36 2.07
C SER A 97 23.40 -8.67 0.98
N GLU A 98 22.14 -8.30 1.18
CA GLU A 98 21.08 -8.48 0.19
C GLU A 98 21.23 -7.51 -1.00
N LEU A 99 21.55 -6.24 -0.73
CA LEU A 99 21.81 -5.24 -1.77
C LEU A 99 23.00 -5.63 -2.66
N LYS A 100 24.07 -6.20 -2.08
CA LYS A 100 25.24 -6.72 -2.84
C LYS A 100 24.88 -7.86 -3.80
N LYS A 101 23.76 -8.55 -3.60
CA LYS A 101 23.24 -9.57 -4.51
C LYS A 101 22.41 -8.98 -5.65
N GLY A 102 22.37 -7.65 -5.81
CA GLY A 102 21.57 -6.95 -6.81
C GLY A 102 20.08 -6.86 -6.47
N ARG A 103 19.73 -6.97 -5.18
CA ARG A 103 18.35 -6.84 -4.70
C ARG A 103 18.05 -5.41 -4.25
N GLN A 104 16.77 -5.11 -4.04
CA GLN A 104 16.30 -3.85 -3.49
C GLN A 104 15.79 -4.04 -2.05
N ALA A 105 15.82 -2.97 -1.26
CA ALA A 105 15.33 -2.96 0.11
C ALA A 105 14.33 -1.81 0.30
N TYR A 106 13.25 -2.09 1.04
CA TYR A 106 12.30 -1.07 1.48
C TYR A 106 12.49 -0.84 2.98
N VAL A 107 12.62 0.42 3.36
CA VAL A 107 12.69 0.86 4.76
C VAL A 107 11.46 1.70 5.05
N ILE A 108 10.61 1.24 5.97
CA ILE A 108 9.34 1.88 6.30
C ILE A 108 9.48 2.55 7.65
N CYS A 109 9.29 3.87 7.68
CA CYS A 109 9.26 4.66 8.90
C CYS A 109 7.82 5.17 9.15
N PRO A 110 7.26 4.98 10.34
CA PRO A 110 5.86 5.35 10.62
C PRO A 110 5.63 6.87 10.71
N LEU A 111 6.66 7.67 10.97
CA LEU A 111 6.53 9.13 11.14
C LEU A 111 7.30 9.91 10.07
N ILE A 112 6.64 10.94 9.52
CA ILE A 112 7.26 11.89 8.59
C ILE A 112 8.00 12.99 9.35
N GLU A 113 7.50 13.39 10.51
CA GLU A 113 8.08 14.44 11.37
C GLU A 113 8.11 13.98 12.83
N SER A 114 9.00 14.58 13.62
CA SER A 114 9.06 14.39 15.07
C SER A 114 7.71 14.77 15.69
N SER A 115 7.10 13.86 16.44
CA SER A 115 5.90 14.16 17.23
C SER A 115 6.31 14.52 18.65
N GLU A 116 5.75 15.60 19.21
CA GLU A 116 5.95 16.00 20.62
C GLU A 116 5.57 14.89 21.63
N HIS A 117 4.83 13.86 21.19
CA HIS A 117 4.40 12.74 22.03
C HIS A 117 5.18 11.44 21.79
N LEU A 118 6.07 11.40 20.79
CA LEU A 118 6.85 10.22 20.41
C LEU A 118 8.30 10.62 20.17
N GLU A 119 9.01 10.95 21.25
CA GLU A 119 10.43 11.33 21.22
C GLU A 119 11.33 10.18 20.72
N ASP A 120 10.89 8.92 20.88
CA ASP A 120 11.66 7.72 20.52
C ASP A 120 11.49 7.27 19.05
N VAL A 121 10.69 7.96 18.24
CA VAL A 121 10.40 7.55 16.86
C VAL A 121 11.23 8.40 15.89
N GLN A 122 12.14 7.74 15.16
CA GLN A 122 12.99 8.38 14.18
C GLN A 122 12.16 9.10 13.11
N ASN A 123 12.53 10.35 12.80
CA ASN A 123 11.99 11.10 11.67
C ASN A 123 12.51 10.47 10.36
N VAL A 124 11.63 10.28 9.37
CA VAL A 124 11.98 9.73 8.05
C VAL A 124 13.13 10.47 7.37
N VAL A 125 13.24 11.79 7.58
CA VAL A 125 14.32 12.62 7.02
C VAL A 125 15.65 12.27 7.66
N ALA A 126 15.71 12.16 8.99
CA ALA A 126 16.94 11.79 9.70
C ALA A 126 17.40 10.36 9.34
N LEU A 127 16.45 9.43 9.21
CA LEU A 127 16.73 8.07 8.76
C LEU A 127 17.24 8.06 7.31
N TYR A 128 16.62 8.85 6.43
CA TYR A 128 17.04 9.01 5.04
C TYR A 128 18.46 9.56 4.95
N GLU A 129 18.78 10.65 5.66
CA GLU A 129 20.13 11.22 5.71
C GLU A 129 21.17 10.20 6.22
N SER A 130 20.84 9.47 7.29
CA SER A 130 21.69 8.41 7.83
C SER A 130 21.97 7.30 6.80
N LEU A 131 20.93 6.87 6.07
CA LEU A 131 21.06 5.86 5.02
C LEU A 131 21.82 6.39 3.81
N GLN A 132 21.63 7.65 3.43
CA GLN A 132 22.40 8.29 2.36
C GLN A 132 23.87 8.40 2.73
N GLN A 133 24.20 8.72 3.98
CA GLN A 133 25.58 8.74 4.45
C GLN A 133 26.22 7.35 4.39
N TYR A 134 25.45 6.29 4.68
CA TYR A 134 25.95 4.92 4.68
C TYR A 134 26.06 4.31 3.27
N TYR A 135 25.05 4.50 2.41
CA TYR A 135 24.95 3.85 1.09
C TYR A 135 25.28 4.75 -0.11
N GLY A 136 25.30 6.07 0.10
CA GLY A 136 25.47 7.08 -0.94
C GLY A 136 24.13 7.65 -1.43
N VAL A 137 24.15 8.96 -1.73
CA VAL A 137 22.98 9.78 -2.11
C VAL A 137 22.22 9.19 -3.31
N SER A 138 22.91 8.62 -4.31
CA SER A 138 22.29 8.12 -5.55
C SER A 138 21.64 6.73 -5.42
N ARG A 139 21.68 6.11 -4.24
CA ARG A 139 21.18 4.74 -4.02
C ARG A 139 19.97 4.66 -3.10
N VAL A 140 19.58 5.78 -2.50
CA VAL A 140 18.48 5.85 -1.53
C VAL A 140 17.47 6.86 -2.04
N GLY A 141 16.23 6.41 -2.24
CA GLY A 141 15.09 7.27 -2.55
C GLY A 141 14.24 7.53 -1.30
N LEU A 142 13.65 8.72 -1.21
CA LEU A 142 12.72 9.09 -0.14
C LEU A 142 11.31 9.21 -0.73
N LEU A 143 10.35 8.49 -0.15
CA LEU A 143 8.94 8.59 -0.52
C LEU A 143 8.08 8.80 0.74
N HIS A 144 7.37 9.91 0.81
CA HIS A 144 6.43 10.20 1.89
C HIS A 144 5.19 10.98 1.43
N GLY A 145 4.16 11.01 2.28
CA GLY A 145 2.85 11.58 1.96
C GLY A 145 2.86 13.04 1.49
N LYS A 146 3.78 13.86 2.04
CA LYS A 146 3.89 15.30 1.72
C LYS A 146 4.51 15.61 0.34
N LEU A 147 5.07 14.63 -0.37
CA LEU A 147 5.58 14.85 -1.73
C LEU A 147 4.41 15.05 -2.71
N SER A 148 4.60 15.92 -3.68
CA SER A 148 3.72 16.09 -4.83
C SER A 148 3.64 14.80 -5.67
N ALA A 149 2.70 14.75 -6.61
CA ALA A 149 2.56 13.59 -7.49
C ALA A 149 3.80 13.41 -8.38
N ASP A 150 4.29 14.51 -8.97
CA ASP A 150 5.46 14.52 -9.83
C ASP A 150 6.72 14.06 -9.07
N GLU A 151 6.93 14.55 -7.85
CA GLU A 151 8.04 14.10 -6.99
C GLU A 151 7.96 12.63 -6.60
N LYS A 152 6.76 12.03 -6.54
CA LYS A 152 6.60 10.60 -6.24
C LYS A 152 6.92 9.71 -7.44
N ASP A 153 6.65 10.19 -8.64
CA ASP A 153 6.89 9.45 -9.88
C ASP A 153 8.38 9.47 -10.28
N GLU A 154 9.15 10.44 -9.78
CA GLU A 154 10.60 10.56 -10.02
C GLU A 154 11.50 9.68 -9.12
N VAL A 155 10.94 9.05 -8.07
CA VAL A 155 11.67 8.26 -7.06
C VAL A 155 11.67 6.76 -7.38
#